data_AF-S0DK46-F1
#
_entry.id   AF-S0DK46-F1
#
_cell.length_a   1.000
_cell.length_b   1.000
_cell.length_c   1.000
_cell.angle_alpha   90.00
_cell.angle_beta   90.00
_cell.angle_gamma   90.00
#
_symmetry.space_group_name_H-M   'P 1'
#
loop_
_entity.id
_entity.type
_entity.pdbx_description
1 polymer ?
#
loop_
_entity_poly.entity_id
_entity_poly.type
_entity_poly.pdbx_seq_one_letter_code
_entity_poly.pdbx_strand_id
1 'polypeptide(L)'
;MLQASDATVRAILRALCQDSGTQSRALSYFESLEAVNDSSDNGKRKAEDELNICVQCDEAFYTNDNNDKDACCYHWGELEVDYDADVWADHDENCHGTIDTDSMREENPEGFVWTCCDKPGDEAGCTFGRHEADPTKSRRECGEEPIDSDDYEDEE
;
A
#
# COMPACT_ATOMS: atom_id res chain seq x y z
N MET A 1 -5.14 -13.53 17.54
CA MET A 1 -5.50 -12.10 17.65
C MET A 1 -5.23 -11.61 19.05
N LEU A 2 -4.49 -10.51 19.19
CA LEU A 2 -4.38 -9.78 20.44
C LEU A 2 -5.73 -9.10 20.71
N GLN A 3 -6.32 -9.32 21.89
CA GLN A 3 -7.53 -8.64 22.31
C GLN A 3 -7.19 -7.56 23.33
N ALA A 4 -7.66 -6.34 23.07
CA ALA A 4 -7.49 -5.20 23.96
C ALA A 4 -8.84 -4.47 24.11
N SER A 5 -9.02 -3.77 25.23
CA SER A 5 -10.19 -2.91 25.38
C SER A 5 -10.11 -1.73 24.42
N ASP A 6 -11.25 -1.22 23.99
CA ASP A 6 -11.35 -0.03 23.14
C ASP A 6 -10.67 1.21 23.76
N ALA A 7 -10.69 1.35 25.10
CA ALA A 7 -9.91 2.37 25.81
C ALA A 7 -8.39 2.18 25.63
N THR A 8 -7.91 0.94 25.70
CA THR A 8 -6.50 0.60 25.44
C THR A 8 -6.12 0.84 23.99
N VAL A 9 -6.97 0.44 23.04
CA VAL A 9 -6.77 0.69 21.60
C VAL A 9 -6.63 2.18 21.33
N ARG A 10 -7.56 3.01 21.83
CA ARG A 10 -7.47 4.47 21.69
C ARG A 10 -6.20 5.06 22.31
N ALA A 11 -5.76 4.56 23.46
CA ALA A 11 -4.53 5.04 24.09
C ALA A 11 -3.29 4.72 23.25
N ILE A 12 -3.23 3.50 22.68
CA ILE A 12 -2.15 3.08 21.78
C ILE A 12 -2.18 3.90 20.49
N LEU A 13 -3.34 4.05 19.85
CA LEU A 13 -3.47 4.86 18.63
C LEU A 13 -3.00 6.29 18.84
N ARG A 14 -3.35 6.92 19.97
CA ARG A 14 -2.87 8.27 20.31
C ARG A 14 -1.36 8.34 20.50
N ALA A 15 -0.74 7.29 21.02
CA ALA A 15 0.71 7.22 21.18
C ALA A 15 1.40 7.00 19.83
N LEU A 16 0.85 6.12 18.97
CA LEU A 16 1.37 5.86 17.63
C LEU A 16 1.30 7.11 16.74
N CYS A 17 0.18 7.84 16.77
CA CYS A 17 0.04 9.08 16.00
C CYS A 17 0.85 10.27 16.56
N GLN A 18 1.77 10.06 17.52
CA GLN A 18 2.80 11.05 17.84
C GLN A 18 3.95 11.03 16.81
N ASP A 19 4.11 9.91 16.09
CA ASP A 19 4.99 9.78 14.95
C ASP A 19 4.30 10.37 13.70
N SER A 20 4.99 11.26 12.98
CA SER A 20 4.42 11.98 11.84
C SER A 20 4.12 11.09 10.64
N GLY A 21 4.94 10.07 10.39
CA GLY A 21 4.71 9.11 9.31
C GLY A 21 3.49 8.25 9.60
N THR A 22 3.39 7.76 10.84
CA THR A 22 2.24 6.98 11.30
C THR A 22 0.95 7.79 11.29
N GLN A 23 1.02 9.06 11.73
CA GLN A 23 -0.11 9.98 11.67
C GLN A 23 -0.57 10.20 10.22
N SER A 24 0.34 10.47 9.30
CA SER A 24 0.03 10.75 7.89
C SER A 24 -0.63 9.54 7.23
N ARG A 25 -0.10 8.34 7.45
CA ARG A 25 -0.70 7.08 6.98
C ARG A 25 -2.10 6.86 7.55
N ALA A 26 -2.27 7.06 8.86
CA ALA A 26 -3.57 6.89 9.51
C ALA A 26 -4.63 7.87 8.97
N LEU A 27 -4.23 9.10 8.62
CA LEU A 27 -5.11 10.08 7.99
C LEU A 27 -5.50 9.65 6.57
N SER A 28 -4.54 9.18 5.76
CA SER A 28 -4.82 8.63 4.43
C SER A 28 -5.83 7.47 4.50
N TYR A 29 -5.64 6.52 5.43
CA TYR A 29 -6.60 5.44 5.64
C TYR A 29 -7.98 5.94 6.06
N PHE A 30 -8.04 6.94 6.93
CA PHE A 30 -9.31 7.54 7.33
C PHE A 30 -10.04 8.18 6.15
N GLU A 31 -9.35 8.92 5.29
CA GLU A 31 -9.92 9.52 4.08
C GLU A 31 -10.45 8.46 3.10
N SER A 32 -9.68 7.39 2.87
CA SER A 32 -10.12 6.25 2.05
C SER A 32 -11.38 5.58 2.60
N LEU A 33 -11.48 5.41 3.93
CA LEU A 33 -12.65 4.81 4.57
C LEU A 33 -13.90 5.68 4.43
N GLU A 34 -13.77 7.00 4.61
CA GLU A 34 -14.88 7.95 4.45
C GLU A 34 -15.38 7.95 2.99
N ALA A 35 -14.47 7.95 2.00
CA ALA A 35 -14.82 7.93 0.58
C ALA A 35 -15.66 6.70 0.18
N VAL A 36 -15.32 5.53 0.70
CA VAL A 36 -16.07 4.28 0.48
C VAL A 36 -17.44 4.33 1.16
N ASN A 37 -17.53 4.92 2.35
CA ASN A 37 -18.77 5.03 3.09
C ASN A 37 -19.79 5.95 2.41
N ASP A 38 -19.32 7.07 1.86
CA ASP A 38 -20.13 8.06 1.12
C ASP A 38 -20.62 7.52 -0.24
N SER A 39 -19.81 6.70 -0.90
CA SER A 39 -20.14 6.11 -2.22
C SER A 39 -21.28 5.09 -2.16
N SER A 40 -21.64 4.63 -0.96
CA SER A 40 -22.56 3.50 -0.76
C SER A 40 -23.97 3.93 -0.36
N ASP A 41 -24.42 5.06 -0.89
CA ASP A 41 -25.79 5.60 -0.75
C ASP A 41 -26.82 4.95 -1.71
N ASN A 42 -26.41 3.95 -2.50
CA ASN A 42 -27.25 3.34 -3.56
C ASN A 42 -27.57 1.84 -3.41
N GLY A 43 -27.18 1.20 -2.30
CA GLY A 43 -27.48 -0.22 -2.07
C GLY A 43 -27.73 -0.49 -0.59
N LYS A 44 -28.75 -1.30 -0.28
CA LYS A 44 -28.98 -1.83 1.08
C LYS A 44 -27.74 -2.64 1.51
N ARG A 45 -26.73 -1.98 2.07
CA ARG A 45 -25.64 -2.63 2.80
C ARG A 45 -26.25 -3.44 3.93
N LYS A 46 -25.88 -4.71 4.03
CA LYS A 46 -26.27 -5.51 5.18
C LYS A 46 -25.28 -5.20 6.30
N ALA A 47 -25.73 -5.26 7.54
CA ALA A 47 -24.92 -4.95 8.72
C ALA A 47 -23.72 -5.93 8.96
N GLU A 48 -23.36 -6.71 7.96
CA GLU A 48 -22.36 -7.78 7.95
C GLU A 48 -21.21 -7.50 6.95
N ASP A 49 -21.22 -6.38 6.23
CA ASP A 49 -20.15 -5.98 5.33
C ASP A 49 -18.95 -5.43 6.13
N GLU A 50 -17.91 -6.26 6.31
CA GLU A 50 -16.67 -5.87 7.00
C GLU A 50 -15.82 -4.93 6.12
N LEU A 51 -15.55 -3.74 6.63
CA LEU A 51 -14.73 -2.72 5.99
C LEU A 51 -13.26 -2.91 6.38
N ASN A 52 -12.37 -2.98 5.40
CA ASN A 52 -10.95 -3.25 5.58
C ASN A 52 -10.09 -2.24 4.81
N ILE A 53 -8.80 -2.16 5.18
CA ILE A 53 -7.76 -1.49 4.40
C ILE A 53 -6.93 -2.55 3.70
N CYS A 54 -6.70 -2.39 2.40
CA CYS A 54 -5.87 -3.30 1.63
C CYS A 54 -4.39 -3.12 1.97
N VAL A 55 -3.71 -4.19 2.37
CA VAL A 55 -2.28 -4.15 2.72
C VAL A 55 -1.36 -4.04 1.50
N GLN A 56 -1.90 -4.19 0.29
CA GLN A 56 -1.15 -4.09 -0.97
C GLN A 56 -1.21 -2.70 -1.60
N CYS A 57 -2.35 -2.01 -1.52
CA CYS A 57 -2.59 -0.74 -2.24
C CYS A 57 -3.07 0.39 -1.32
N ASP A 58 -3.20 0.16 -0.02
CA ASP A 58 -3.65 1.14 0.98
C ASP A 58 -5.09 1.67 0.81
N GLU A 59 -5.84 1.18 -0.18
CA GLU A 59 -7.25 1.54 -0.40
C GLU A 59 -8.20 0.80 0.55
N ALA A 60 -9.30 1.46 0.90
CA ALA A 60 -10.38 0.87 1.69
C ALA A 60 -11.31 0.03 0.80
N PHE A 61 -11.77 -1.11 1.32
CA PHE A 61 -12.68 -2.00 0.60
C PHE A 61 -13.60 -2.80 1.53
N TYR A 62 -14.76 -3.20 1.02
CA TYR A 62 -15.63 -4.16 1.71
C TYR A 62 -15.28 -5.58 1.30
N THR A 63 -15.20 -6.50 2.27
CA THR A 63 -14.92 -7.92 2.01
C THR A 63 -15.88 -8.53 0.98
N ASN A 64 -17.15 -8.14 1.00
CA ASN A 64 -18.18 -8.67 0.11
C ASN A 64 -18.12 -8.10 -1.31
N ASP A 65 -17.47 -6.95 -1.50
CA ASP A 65 -17.29 -6.31 -2.82
C ASP A 65 -15.95 -6.69 -3.47
N ASN A 66 -15.10 -7.45 -2.78
CA ASN A 66 -13.77 -7.88 -3.24
C ASN A 66 -13.81 -9.06 -4.22
N ASN A 67 -14.66 -8.95 -5.23
CA ASN A 67 -14.90 -10.00 -6.23
C ASN A 67 -14.08 -9.81 -7.51
N ASP A 68 -13.68 -8.58 -7.78
CA ASP A 68 -12.91 -8.22 -8.96
C ASP A 68 -11.42 -8.50 -8.74
N LYS A 69 -10.82 -9.23 -9.68
CA LYS A 69 -9.40 -9.61 -9.64
C LYS A 69 -8.49 -8.49 -10.14
N ASP A 70 -9.04 -7.42 -10.69
CA ASP A 70 -8.30 -6.27 -11.19
C ASP A 70 -8.54 -5.01 -10.31
N ALA A 71 -9.21 -5.16 -9.15
CA ALA A 71 -9.56 -4.06 -8.26
C ALA A 71 -8.39 -3.54 -7.42
N CYS A 72 -7.40 -4.38 -7.13
CA CYS A 72 -6.19 -3.99 -6.41
C CYS A 72 -5.02 -3.90 -7.39
N CYS A 73 -4.24 -2.82 -7.28
CA CYS A 73 -3.08 -2.56 -8.12
C CYS A 73 -1.89 -2.19 -7.23
N TYR A 74 -0.78 -2.95 -7.30
CA TYR A 74 0.38 -2.77 -6.43
C TYR A 74 1.70 -3.18 -7.10
N HIS A 75 2.82 -2.81 -6.47
CA HIS A 75 4.16 -3.24 -6.85
C HIS A 75 4.67 -4.27 -5.84
N TRP A 76 5.06 -5.46 -6.30
CA TRP A 76 5.70 -6.46 -5.43
C TRP A 76 7.21 -6.28 -5.32
N GLY A 77 7.83 -5.64 -6.32
CA GLY A 77 9.25 -5.36 -6.35
C GLY A 77 9.66 -4.38 -5.28
N GLU A 78 10.93 -4.39 -4.94
CA GLU A 78 11.54 -3.36 -4.09
C GLU A 78 11.65 -2.04 -4.89
N LEU A 79 11.55 -0.92 -4.18
CA LEU A 79 11.82 0.39 -4.76
C LEU A 79 13.32 0.67 -4.57
N GLU A 80 14.08 0.86 -5.65
CA GLU A 80 15.53 1.10 -5.60
C GLU A 80 15.88 2.51 -6.12
N VAL A 81 17.05 3.04 -5.74
CA VAL A 81 17.53 4.33 -6.26
C VAL A 81 17.93 4.17 -7.73
N ASP A 82 17.37 4.99 -8.61
CA ASP A 82 17.89 5.15 -9.97
C ASP A 82 19.01 6.19 -9.95
N TYR A 83 20.25 5.76 -9.74
CA TYR A 83 21.42 6.66 -9.67
C TYR A 83 21.69 7.42 -10.98
N ASP A 84 21.08 7.01 -12.09
CA ASP A 84 21.19 7.69 -13.38
C ASP A 84 20.04 8.71 -13.60
N ALA A 85 19.09 8.82 -12.67
CA ALA A 85 17.97 9.76 -12.78
C ALA A 85 18.42 11.23 -12.67
N ASP A 86 17.83 12.08 -13.53
CA ASP A 86 18.16 13.51 -13.63
C ASP A 86 17.99 14.27 -12.30
N VAL A 87 17.06 13.84 -11.44
CA VAL A 87 16.83 14.46 -10.12
C VAL A 87 18.04 14.37 -9.18
N TRP A 88 18.94 13.41 -9.42
CA TRP A 88 20.17 13.24 -8.64
C TRP A 88 21.41 13.87 -9.26
N ALA A 89 21.32 14.51 -10.43
CA ALA A 89 22.48 14.99 -11.18
C ALA A 89 23.38 15.95 -10.37
N ASP A 90 22.80 16.74 -9.47
CA ASP A 90 23.50 17.68 -8.58
C ASP A 90 23.63 17.15 -7.12
N HIS A 91 23.17 15.93 -6.84
CA HIS A 91 23.22 15.35 -5.51
C HIS A 91 24.60 14.76 -5.21
N ASP A 92 25.08 15.01 -4.01
CA ASP A 92 26.37 14.51 -3.50
C ASP A 92 26.11 14.11 -2.06
N GLU A 93 26.15 12.82 -1.76
CA GLU A 93 25.78 12.32 -0.44
C GLU A 93 26.68 12.86 0.70
N ASN A 94 27.90 13.32 0.38
CA ASN A 94 28.76 13.96 1.38
C ASN A 94 28.29 15.37 1.75
N CYS A 95 27.55 16.03 0.86
CA CYS A 95 27.04 17.39 1.05
C CYS A 95 25.55 17.42 1.38
N HIS A 96 24.77 16.56 0.74
CA HIS A 96 23.31 16.56 0.74
C HIS A 96 22.70 15.42 1.55
N GLY A 97 23.50 14.45 2.00
CA GLY A 97 23.06 13.28 2.77
C GLY A 97 22.65 12.09 1.89
N THR A 98 22.31 10.97 2.53
CA THR A 98 21.97 9.71 1.84
C THR A 98 20.74 9.86 0.96
N ILE A 99 20.82 9.36 -0.28
CA ILE A 99 19.69 9.36 -1.23
C ILE A 99 18.64 8.33 -0.81
N ASP A 100 19.07 7.11 -0.46
CA ASP A 100 18.16 6.03 -0.10
C ASP A 100 17.57 6.20 1.31
N THR A 101 16.56 7.06 1.42
CA THR A 101 15.81 7.29 2.66
C THR A 101 14.32 7.45 2.35
N ASP A 102 13.46 7.12 3.31
CA ASP A 102 12.00 7.28 3.17
C ASP A 102 11.59 8.71 2.78
N SER A 103 12.28 9.72 3.34
CA SER A 103 12.03 11.14 3.04
C SER A 103 12.32 11.46 1.57
N MET A 104 13.43 10.96 1.03
CA MET A 104 13.79 11.19 -0.37
C MET A 104 12.87 10.45 -1.32
N ARG A 105 12.41 9.24 -0.94
CA ARG A 105 11.43 8.44 -1.70
C ARG A 105 10.08 9.15 -1.81
N GLU A 106 9.65 9.83 -0.74
CA GLU A 106 8.41 10.63 -0.74
C GLU A 106 8.56 11.94 -1.53
N GLU A 107 9.71 12.61 -1.41
CA GLU A 107 9.93 13.93 -2.04
C GLU A 107 10.30 13.86 -3.52
N ASN A 108 11.02 12.82 -3.94
CA ASN A 108 11.55 12.66 -5.30
C ASN A 108 11.30 11.23 -5.81
N PRO A 109 10.04 10.76 -5.85
CA PRO A 109 9.71 9.39 -6.25
C PRO A 109 10.21 9.03 -7.66
N GLU A 110 10.35 10.01 -8.56
CA GLU A 110 10.90 9.86 -9.90
C GLU A 110 12.39 9.49 -9.94
N GLY A 111 13.11 9.69 -8.82
CA GLY A 111 14.50 9.27 -8.65
C GLY A 111 14.66 7.82 -8.21
N PHE A 112 13.55 7.09 -8.10
CA PHE A 112 13.52 5.69 -7.71
C PHE A 112 12.80 4.86 -8.76
N VAL A 113 13.12 3.56 -8.80
CA VAL A 113 12.59 2.62 -9.77
C VAL A 113 12.13 1.33 -9.09
N TRP A 114 10.98 0.82 -9.52
CA TRP A 114 10.41 -0.44 -9.04
C TRP A 114 11.06 -1.64 -9.73
N THR A 115 11.66 -2.56 -8.98
CA THR A 115 12.34 -3.75 -9.56
C THR A 115 11.40 -4.74 -10.25
N CYS A 116 10.08 -4.63 -10.03
CA CYS A 116 9.09 -5.48 -10.67
C CYS A 116 8.71 -5.04 -12.09
N CYS A 117 8.94 -3.79 -12.47
CA CYS A 117 8.51 -3.28 -13.79
C CYS A 117 9.38 -2.17 -14.39
N ASP A 118 10.49 -1.81 -13.73
CA ASP A 118 11.41 -0.75 -14.13
C ASP A 118 10.76 0.62 -14.33
N LYS A 119 9.62 0.85 -13.66
CA LYS A 119 8.91 2.13 -13.70
C LYS A 119 9.33 3.04 -12.54
N PRO A 120 9.25 4.37 -12.73
CA PRO A 120 9.45 5.35 -11.66
C PRO A 120 8.63 5.10 -10.39
N GLY A 121 9.11 5.59 -9.25
CA GLY A 121 8.49 5.38 -7.94
C GLY A 121 7.06 5.91 -7.80
N ASP A 122 6.67 6.91 -8.61
CA ASP A 122 5.34 7.52 -8.64
C ASP A 122 4.36 6.81 -9.60
N GLU A 123 4.80 5.80 -10.34
CA GLU A 123 3.94 5.04 -11.24
C GLU A 123 3.01 4.08 -10.48
N ALA A 124 1.80 3.91 -11.01
CA ALA A 124 0.84 2.95 -10.50
C ALA A 124 1.38 1.52 -10.54
N GLY A 125 0.87 0.69 -9.61
CA GLY A 125 1.22 -0.73 -9.48
C GLY A 125 1.27 -1.49 -10.80
N CYS A 126 2.19 -2.44 -10.94
CA CYS A 126 2.28 -3.29 -12.12
C CYS A 126 1.54 -4.63 -11.97
N THR A 127 1.06 -4.94 -10.76
CA THR A 127 0.44 -6.23 -10.42
C THR A 127 -1.00 -6.01 -9.99
N PHE A 128 -1.88 -6.81 -10.56
CA PHE A 128 -3.31 -6.76 -10.32
C PHE A 128 -3.75 -7.93 -9.46
N GLY A 129 -4.75 -7.71 -8.62
CA GLY A 129 -5.31 -8.75 -7.77
C GLY A 129 -6.58 -8.32 -7.07
N ARG A 130 -7.05 -9.18 -6.18
CA ARG A 130 -8.04 -8.82 -5.18
C ARG A 130 -7.37 -8.06 -4.04
N HIS A 131 -8.12 -7.22 -3.33
CA HIS A 131 -7.62 -6.61 -2.11
C HIS A 131 -7.31 -7.69 -1.06
N GLU A 132 -6.30 -7.45 -0.22
CA GLU A 132 -5.89 -8.34 0.86
C GLU A 132 -5.88 -7.55 2.18
N ALA A 133 -6.53 -8.05 3.22
CA ALA A 133 -6.61 -7.39 4.53
C ALA A 133 -5.64 -8.00 5.55
N ASP A 134 -5.12 -9.21 5.29
CA ASP A 134 -4.20 -9.91 6.18
C ASP A 134 -2.76 -9.41 5.97
N PRO A 135 -2.15 -8.73 6.95
CA PRO A 135 -0.79 -8.23 6.82
C PRO A 135 0.25 -9.34 6.60
N THR A 136 -0.05 -10.58 6.99
CA THR A 136 0.86 -11.73 6.79
C THR A 136 0.90 -12.22 5.34
N LYS A 137 -0.01 -11.73 4.50
CA LYS A 137 -0.11 -12.04 3.08
C LYS A 137 0.25 -10.85 2.18
N SER A 138 0.78 -9.78 2.77
CA SER A 138 1.30 -8.66 1.98
C SER A 138 2.38 -9.16 1.03
N ARG A 139 2.27 -8.73 -0.23
CA ARG A 139 3.23 -8.98 -1.32
C ARG A 139 3.79 -7.67 -1.85
N ARG A 140 3.27 -6.52 -1.42
CA ARG A 140 3.81 -5.21 -1.74
C ARG A 140 5.24 -5.11 -1.21
N GLU A 141 6.14 -4.61 -2.05
CA GLU A 141 7.52 -4.31 -1.67
C GLU A 141 8.25 -5.52 -1.04
N CYS A 142 7.88 -6.76 -1.38
CA CYS A 142 8.50 -7.96 -0.79
C CYS A 142 9.74 -8.45 -1.55
N GLY A 143 9.94 -7.99 -2.79
CA GLY A 143 11.04 -8.41 -3.67
C GLY A 143 10.88 -9.82 -4.25
N GLU A 144 9.80 -10.53 -3.93
CA GLU A 144 9.51 -11.87 -4.43
C GLU A 144 8.37 -11.82 -5.45
N GLU A 145 8.67 -12.29 -6.67
CA GLU A 145 7.68 -12.34 -7.74
C GLU A 145 6.47 -13.22 -7.34
N PRO A 146 5.24 -12.72 -7.46
CA PRO A 146 4.04 -13.50 -7.25
C PRO A 146 4.02 -14.74 -8.15
N ILE A 147 4.08 -15.93 -7.53
CA ILE A 147 3.80 -17.17 -8.26
C ILE A 147 2.30 -17.18 -8.54
N ASP A 148 1.94 -17.08 -9.82
CA ASP A 148 0.55 -17.19 -10.26
C ASP A 148 0.13 -18.66 -10.14
N SER A 149 -0.73 -18.98 -9.17
CA SER A 149 -1.15 -20.37 -8.90
C SER A 149 -2.13 -20.92 -9.94
N ASP A 150 -2.64 -20.07 -10.82
CA ASP A 150 -3.79 -20.36 -11.67
C ASP A 150 -3.39 -21.04 -13.00
N ASP A 151 -2.10 -21.22 -13.26
CA ASP A 151 -1.58 -21.82 -14.51
C ASP A 151 -1.53 -23.37 -14.49
N TYR A 152 -2.12 -24.02 -13.47
CA TYR A 152 -2.11 -25.48 -13.29
C TYR A 152 -3.47 -26.18 -13.39
N GLU A 153 -4.56 -25.48 -13.73
CA GLU A 153 -5.91 -26.07 -13.76
C GLU A 153 -6.48 -26.37 -15.17
N ASP A 154 -5.66 -26.45 -16.23
CA ASP A 154 -6.17 -26.70 -17.60
C ASP A 154 -5.49 -27.87 -18.33
N GLU A 155 -5.25 -28.98 -17.63
CA GLU A 155 -4.98 -30.29 -18.25
C GLU A 155 -5.97 -31.37 -17.75
N GLU A 156 -7.14 -31.46 -18.39
CA GLU A 156 -8.00 -32.66 -18.41
C GLU A 156 -8.31 -33.14 -19.84
#